data_AF-A0A4Y2HHB9-F1
#
_entry.id   AF-A0A4Y2HHB9-F1
#
_cell.length_a   1.000
_cell.length_b   1.000
_cell.length_c   1.000
_cell.angle_alpha   90.00
_cell.angle_beta   90.00
_cell.angle_gamma   90.00
#
_symmetry.space_group_name_H-M   'P 1'
#
loop_
_entity.id
_entity.type
_entity.pdbx_description
1 polymer ?
#
loop_
_entity_poly.entity_id
_entity_poly.type
_entity_poly.pdbx_seq_one_letter_code
_entity_poly.pdbx_strand_id
1 'polypeptide(L)'
;MESMNFLIKPLDSTNYATWCSFIKILLLERDCWDIVTEREAAPVVKEGDKIDARKFKELNLRFNRACTTIYMNLSPQYRTIIEGLTNGAEAWKKLKSHFQPDSRAKALKQEFFSTVIEPDESIGLYASKLSRIIEPFREAAIQLRAWTNVFNY
;
A
#
# COMPACT_ATOMS: atom_id res chain seq x y z
N MET A 1 -14.83 27.13 -10.69
CA MET A 1 -14.19 26.51 -9.50
C MET A 1 -12.72 26.47 -9.82
N GLU A 2 -11.93 27.39 -9.27
CA GLU A 2 -10.47 27.39 -9.46
C GLU A 2 -9.93 26.05 -8.95
N SER A 3 -9.32 25.26 -9.83
CA SER A 3 -8.62 24.05 -9.40
C SER A 3 -7.51 24.49 -8.46
N MET A 4 -7.55 24.05 -7.19
CA MET A 4 -6.44 24.23 -6.27
C MET A 4 -5.23 23.49 -6.81
N ASN A 5 -4.43 24.20 -7.61
CA ASN A 5 -3.24 23.67 -8.26
C ASN A 5 -2.09 23.70 -7.25
N PHE A 6 -2.27 22.97 -6.15
CA PHE A 6 -1.13 22.65 -5.30
C PHE A 6 -0.21 21.76 -6.12
N LEU A 7 1.01 22.21 -6.34
CA LEU A 7 2.06 21.38 -6.94
C LEU A 7 2.41 20.28 -5.92
N ILE A 8 1.59 19.22 -5.87
CA ILE A 8 1.86 18.06 -5.02
C ILE A 8 3.13 17.42 -5.56
N LYS A 9 4.19 17.45 -4.76
CA LYS A 9 5.42 16.74 -5.10
C LYS A 9 5.09 15.24 -5.23
N PRO A 10 5.38 14.59 -6.38
CA PRO A 10 5.15 13.17 -6.54
C PRO A 10 5.84 12.35 -5.44
N LEU A 11 5.26 11.19 -5.10
CA LEU A 11 5.79 10.34 -4.03
C LEU A 11 7.24 9.94 -4.33
N ASP A 12 8.12 10.13 -3.34
CA ASP A 12 9.49 9.66 -3.33
C ASP A 12 9.88 8.99 -1.99
N SER A 13 11.14 8.57 -1.86
CA SER A 13 11.66 7.90 -0.65
C SER A 13 11.69 8.79 0.59
N THR A 14 11.52 10.11 0.45
CA THR A 14 11.73 11.10 1.52
C THR A 14 10.46 11.80 1.97
N ASN A 15 9.40 11.78 1.15
CA ASN A 15 8.22 12.64 1.37
C ASN A 15 6.93 11.89 1.72
N TYR A 16 6.98 10.58 2.02
CA TYR A 16 5.77 9.75 2.19
C TYR A 16 4.72 10.34 3.15
N ALA A 17 5.12 10.82 4.34
CA ALA A 17 4.18 11.38 5.32
C ALA A 17 3.45 12.64 4.80
N THR A 18 4.20 13.55 4.18
CA THR A 18 3.66 14.77 3.58
C THR A 18 2.79 14.45 2.37
N TRP A 19 3.24 13.51 1.51
CA TRP A 19 2.47 13.01 0.37
C TRP A 19 1.12 12.42 0.81
N CYS A 20 1.11 11.58 1.85
CA CYS A 20 -0.13 11.01 2.39
C CYS A 20 -1.14 12.10 2.80
N SER A 21 -0.64 13.18 3.42
CA SER A 21 -1.49 14.30 3.84
C SER A 21 -2.12 15.01 2.64
N PHE A 22 -1.33 15.32 1.60
CA PHE A 22 -1.85 15.97 0.39
C PHE A 22 -2.80 15.08 -0.40
N ILE A 23 -2.48 13.79 -0.57
CA ILE A 23 -3.36 12.86 -1.29
C ILE A 23 -4.64 12.59 -0.54
N LYS A 24 -4.62 12.57 0.80
CA LYS A 24 -5.86 12.51 1.59
C LYS A 24 -6.78 13.70 1.27
N ILE A 25 -6.26 14.93 1.24
CA ILE A 25 -7.05 16.13 0.90
C ILE A 25 -7.60 16.02 -0.53
N LEU A 26 -6.78 15.59 -1.47
CA LEU A 26 -7.18 15.44 -2.88
C LEU A 26 -8.28 14.37 -3.07
N LEU A 27 -8.20 13.27 -2.31
CA LEU A 27 -9.23 12.23 -2.31
C LEU A 27 -10.51 12.69 -1.61
N LEU A 28 -10.42 13.53 -0.57
CA LEU A 28 -11.59 14.14 0.08
C LEU A 28 -12.30 15.12 -0.86
N GLU A 29 -11.56 16.00 -1.55
CA GLU A 29 -12.11 16.91 -2.57
C GLU A 29 -12.85 16.14 -3.67
N ARG A 30 -12.34 14.96 -4.03
CA ARG A 30 -12.89 14.10 -5.09
C ARG A 30 -13.94 13.12 -4.61
N ASP A 31 -14.31 13.17 -3.35
CA ASP A 31 -15.24 12.23 -2.71
C ASP A 31 -14.83 10.76 -2.94
N CYS A 32 -13.56 10.46 -2.70
CA CYS A 32 -12.93 9.15 -2.94
C CYS A 32 -12.22 8.60 -1.69
N TRP A 33 -12.17 9.36 -0.59
CA TRP A 33 -11.43 8.96 0.62
C TRP A 33 -12.02 7.73 1.30
N ASP A 34 -13.36 7.64 1.35
CA ASP A 34 -14.05 6.50 1.97
C ASP A 34 -13.86 5.20 1.18
N ILE A 35 -13.68 5.29 -0.14
CA ILE A 35 -13.28 4.15 -0.99
C ILE A 35 -11.89 3.65 -0.61
N VAL A 36 -10.91 4.55 -0.50
CA VAL A 36 -9.51 4.20 -0.21
C VAL A 36 -9.34 3.65 1.22
N THR A 37 -10.21 4.06 2.14
CA THR A 37 -10.24 3.56 3.51
C THR A 37 -11.19 2.37 3.71
N GLU A 38 -11.72 1.80 2.62
CA GLU A 38 -12.63 0.64 2.63
C GLU A 38 -13.90 0.86 3.46
N ARG A 39 -14.28 2.11 3.72
CA ARG A 39 -15.56 2.48 4.36
C ARG A 39 -16.72 2.39 3.37
N GLU A 40 -16.44 2.55 2.09
CA GLU A 40 -17.37 2.34 0.99
C GLU A 40 -16.93 1.13 0.17
N ALA A 41 -17.78 0.09 0.13
CA ALA A 41 -17.49 -1.13 -0.59
C ALA A 41 -17.70 -0.97 -2.09
N ALA A 42 -16.94 -1.73 -2.89
CA ALA A 42 -17.17 -1.83 -4.32
C ALA A 42 -18.60 -2.32 -4.59
N PRO A 43 -19.26 -1.86 -5.67
CA PRO A 43 -20.61 -2.31 -5.96
C PRO A 43 -20.59 -3.80 -6.31
N VAL A 44 -21.19 -4.62 -5.45
CA VAL A 44 -21.43 -6.02 -5.73
C VAL A 44 -22.80 -6.12 -6.40
N VAL A 45 -22.81 -6.50 -7.68
CA VAL A 45 -24.06 -6.81 -8.38
C VAL A 45 -24.44 -8.25 -8.10
N LYS A 46 -25.49 -8.47 -7.31
CA LYS A 46 -26.07 -9.81 -7.15
C LYS A 46 -27.08 -10.06 -8.25
N GLU A 47 -27.19 -11.32 -8.66
CA GLU A 47 -28.18 -11.75 -9.64
C GLU A 47 -29.59 -11.47 -9.10
N GLY A 48 -30.36 -10.66 -9.84
CA GLY A 48 -31.71 -10.23 -9.44
C GLY A 48 -31.81 -8.83 -8.82
N ASP A 49 -30.70 -8.15 -8.52
CA ASP A 49 -30.74 -6.77 -8.02
C ASP A 49 -31.18 -5.79 -9.12
N LYS A 50 -32.23 -5.00 -8.86
CA LYS A 50 -32.55 -3.80 -9.65
C LYS A 50 -31.56 -2.70 -9.28
N ILE A 51 -30.32 -2.83 -9.75
CA ILE A 51 -29.31 -1.80 -9.55
C ILE A 51 -29.68 -0.60 -10.42
N ASP A 52 -29.79 0.55 -9.79
CA ASP A 52 -29.84 1.81 -10.49
C ASP A 52 -28.52 1.98 -11.28
N ALA A 53 -28.59 1.70 -12.58
CA ALA A 53 -27.44 1.72 -13.48
C ALA A 53 -26.67 3.05 -13.42
N ARG A 54 -27.35 4.15 -13.08
CA ARG A 54 -26.73 5.45 -12.89
C ARG A 54 -25.84 5.47 -11.65
N LYS A 55 -26.35 5.00 -10.51
CA LYS A 55 -25.59 4.92 -9.25
C LYS A 55 -24.40 3.98 -9.36
N PHE A 56 -24.57 2.84 -10.03
CA PHE A 56 -23.46 1.90 -10.27
C PHE A 56 -22.34 2.53 -11.10
N LYS A 57 -22.71 3.22 -12.19
CA LYS A 57 -21.74 3.92 -13.04
C LYS A 57 -21.03 5.04 -12.28
N GLU A 58 -21.75 5.81 -11.47
CA GLU A 58 -21.19 6.87 -10.64
C GLU A 58 -20.19 6.34 -9.61
N LEU A 59 -20.52 5.22 -8.95
CA LEU A 59 -19.62 4.58 -8.01
C LEU A 59 -18.36 4.04 -8.70
N ASN A 60 -18.49 3.34 -9.83
CA ASN A 60 -17.33 2.88 -10.61
C ASN A 60 -16.43 4.04 -11.06
N LEU A 61 -17.00 5.19 -11.43
CA LEU A 61 -16.22 6.38 -11.77
C LEU A 61 -15.44 6.89 -10.56
N ARG A 62 -16.00 6.86 -9.35
CA ARG A 62 -15.30 7.24 -8.11
C ARG A 62 -14.16 6.27 -7.79
N PHE A 63 -14.36 4.96 -7.94
CA PHE A 63 -13.30 3.94 -7.79
C PHE A 63 -12.14 4.17 -8.77
N ASN A 64 -12.43 4.35 -10.06
CA ASN A 64 -11.43 4.65 -11.08
C ASN A 64 -10.69 5.96 -10.79
N ARG A 65 -11.42 6.98 -10.31
CA ARG A 65 -10.85 8.29 -9.93
C ARG A 65 -9.92 8.17 -8.73
N ALA A 66 -10.27 7.36 -7.73
CA ALA A 66 -9.42 7.10 -6.57
C ALA A 66 -8.08 6.48 -7.00
N CYS A 67 -8.13 5.41 -7.80
CA CYS A 67 -6.93 4.72 -8.30
C CYS A 67 -6.07 5.64 -9.18
N THR A 68 -6.68 6.35 -10.13
CA THR A 68 -5.97 7.30 -11.01
C THR A 68 -5.33 8.44 -10.23
N THR A 69 -6.02 8.96 -9.20
CA THR A 69 -5.50 10.02 -8.33
C THR A 69 -4.21 9.59 -7.64
N ILE A 70 -4.18 8.37 -7.10
CA ILE A 70 -2.98 7.82 -6.47
C ILE A 70 -1.86 7.67 -7.50
N TYR A 71 -2.12 6.99 -8.61
CA TYR A 71 -1.13 6.70 -9.65
C TYR A 71 -0.44 7.95 -10.22
N MET A 72 -1.23 8.97 -10.55
CA MET A 72 -0.73 10.21 -11.16
C MET A 72 0.18 11.00 -10.22
N ASN A 73 0.08 10.78 -8.91
CA ASN A 73 0.90 11.44 -7.91
C ASN A 73 2.09 10.59 -7.44
N LEU A 74 2.43 9.52 -8.16
CA LEU A 74 3.64 8.74 -7.92
C LEU A 74 4.77 9.18 -8.85
N SER A 75 6.00 9.24 -8.31
CA SER A 75 7.18 9.28 -9.18
C SER A 75 7.26 8.00 -10.02
N PRO A 76 7.77 8.05 -11.25
CA PRO A 76 7.75 6.92 -12.18
C PRO A 76 8.26 5.60 -11.59
N GLN A 77 9.35 5.65 -10.81
CA GLN A 77 9.97 4.48 -10.18
C GLN A 77 9.09 3.74 -9.16
N TYR A 78 8.06 4.40 -8.61
CA TYR A 78 7.16 3.80 -7.61
C TYR A 78 5.83 3.34 -8.20
N ARG A 79 5.56 3.62 -9.48
CA ARG A 79 4.34 3.16 -10.16
C ARG A 79 4.28 1.64 -10.28
N THR A 80 5.44 1.01 -10.45
CA THR A 80 5.59 -0.45 -10.49
C THR A 80 5.11 -1.14 -9.20
N ILE A 81 5.07 -0.43 -8.06
CA ILE A 81 4.56 -0.99 -6.79
C ILE A 81 3.07 -1.35 -6.91
N ILE A 82 2.31 -0.52 -7.62
CA ILE A 82 0.85 -0.65 -7.77
C ILE A 82 0.44 -1.05 -9.19
N GLU A 83 1.38 -1.50 -10.00
CA GLU A 83 1.11 -1.96 -11.36
C GLU A 83 0.10 -3.12 -11.36
N GLY A 84 -0.85 -3.06 -12.30
CA GLY A 84 -1.95 -4.03 -12.41
C GLY A 84 -3.08 -3.84 -11.39
N LEU A 85 -2.94 -2.98 -10.39
CA LEU A 85 -4.02 -2.68 -9.45
C LEU A 85 -5.02 -1.70 -10.07
N THR A 86 -6.30 -2.07 -10.03
CA THR A 86 -7.42 -1.20 -10.46
C THR A 86 -8.21 -0.64 -9.26
N ASN A 87 -7.83 -1.02 -8.05
CA ASN A 87 -8.47 -0.64 -6.80
C ASN A 87 -7.61 0.37 -6.02
N GLY A 88 -8.17 1.55 -5.74
CA GLY A 88 -7.50 2.60 -4.98
C GLY A 88 -7.16 2.20 -3.53
N ALA A 89 -7.98 1.37 -2.89
CA ALA A 89 -7.73 0.89 -1.52
C ALA A 89 -6.50 -0.03 -1.47
N GLU A 90 -6.42 -0.99 -2.39
CA GLU A 90 -5.27 -1.89 -2.52
C GLU A 90 -3.99 -1.12 -2.87
N ALA A 91 -4.07 -0.17 -3.80
CA ALA A 91 -2.95 0.69 -4.14
C ALA A 91 -2.43 1.46 -2.92
N TRP A 92 -3.34 2.09 -2.15
CA TRP A 92 -3.00 2.81 -0.93
C TRP A 92 -2.37 1.92 0.14
N LYS A 93 -2.95 0.73 0.38
CA LYS A 93 -2.44 -0.27 1.33
C LYS A 93 -1.04 -0.75 0.94
N LYS A 94 -0.81 -1.03 -0.34
CA LYS A 94 0.48 -1.53 -0.85
C LYS A 94 1.58 -0.46 -0.73
N LEU A 95 1.26 0.79 -1.05
CA LEU A 95 2.16 1.93 -0.83
C LEU A 95 2.47 2.10 0.67
N LYS A 96 1.45 2.04 1.53
CA LYS A 96 1.65 2.12 2.99
C LYS A 96 2.57 1.03 3.50
N SER A 97 2.37 -0.21 3.09
CA SER A 97 3.25 -1.31 3.46
C SER A 97 4.69 -1.11 2.96
N HIS A 98 4.89 -0.46 1.82
CA HIS A 98 6.21 -0.23 1.24
C HIS A 98 6.99 0.88 1.98
N PHE A 99 6.35 2.04 2.17
CA PHE A 99 7.01 3.23 2.72
C PHE A 99 6.91 3.36 4.24
N GLN A 100 5.94 2.70 4.85
CA GLN A 100 5.78 2.63 6.30
C GLN A 100 5.64 1.16 6.71
N PRO A 101 6.74 0.39 6.67
CA PRO A 101 6.73 -0.97 7.21
C PRO A 101 6.30 -0.92 8.68
N ASP A 102 5.56 -1.95 9.11
CA ASP A 102 5.16 -2.12 10.50
C ASP A 102 6.34 -1.84 11.44
N SER A 103 6.09 -1.19 12.58
CA SER A 103 7.04 -0.98 13.67
C SER A 103 7.93 -2.21 13.94
N ARG A 104 7.35 -3.41 13.89
CA ARG A 104 8.07 -4.68 14.02
C ARG A 104 8.99 -4.98 12.84
N ALA A 105 8.52 -4.80 11.61
CA ALA A 105 9.36 -4.98 10.41
C ALA A 105 10.47 -3.93 10.33
N LYS A 106 10.23 -2.70 10.81
CA LYS A 106 11.25 -1.66 10.94
C LYS A 106 12.30 -2.05 12.00
N ALA A 107 11.87 -2.53 13.16
CA ALA A 107 12.75 -2.99 14.23
C ALA A 107 13.61 -4.18 13.76
N LEU A 108 13.02 -5.18 13.10
CA LEU A 108 13.75 -6.33 12.59
C LEU A 108 14.74 -5.95 11.47
N LYS A 109 14.40 -5.00 10.58
CA LYS A 109 15.35 -4.48 9.58
C LYS A 109 16.54 -3.82 10.26
N GLN A 110 16.28 -2.99 11.26
CA GLN A 110 17.33 -2.32 12.02
C GLN A 110 18.20 -3.34 12.77
N GLU A 111 17.59 -4.30 13.47
CA GLU A 111 18.29 -5.39 14.15
C GLU A 111 19.18 -6.19 13.18
N PHE A 112 18.67 -6.52 11.99
CA PHE A 112 19.44 -7.21 10.95
C PHE A 112 20.68 -6.42 10.51
N PHE A 113 20.52 -5.13 10.14
CA PHE A 113 21.66 -4.31 9.69
C PHE A 113 22.64 -3.94 10.81
N SER A 114 22.19 -4.00 12.06
CA SER A 114 23.05 -3.76 13.24
C SER A 114 23.68 -5.04 13.79
N THR A 115 23.34 -6.22 13.27
CA THR A 115 23.94 -7.48 13.71
C THR A 115 25.33 -7.63 13.09
N VAL A 116 26.35 -7.70 13.94
CA VAL A 116 27.75 -7.95 13.57
C VAL A 116 28.24 -9.21 14.29
N ILE A 117 29.26 -9.86 13.75
CA ILE A 117 29.92 -10.98 14.42
C ILE A 117 30.79 -10.45 15.55
N GLU A 118 30.61 -11.00 16.75
CA GLU A 118 31.44 -10.62 17.91
C GLU A 118 32.84 -11.30 17.84
N PRO A 119 33.89 -10.73 18.46
CA PRO A 119 35.27 -11.23 18.35
C PRO A 119 35.49 -12.68 18.79
N ASP A 120 34.64 -13.19 19.68
CA ASP A 120 34.67 -14.55 20.24
C ASP A 120 33.48 -15.42 19.77
N GLU A 121 32.66 -14.90 18.87
CA GLU A 121 31.47 -15.59 18.37
C GLU A 121 31.84 -16.58 17.25
N SER A 122 31.40 -17.84 17.42
CA SER A 122 31.53 -18.82 16.35
C SER A 122 30.56 -18.49 15.20
N ILE A 123 30.95 -18.85 13.97
CA ILE A 123 30.12 -18.69 12.77
C ILE A 123 28.74 -19.35 12.94
N GLY A 124 28.66 -20.47 13.66
CA GLY A 124 27.40 -21.16 13.94
C GLY A 124 26.46 -20.37 14.87
N LEU A 125 27.01 -19.67 15.86
CA LEU A 125 26.26 -18.78 16.75
C LEU A 125 25.76 -17.54 16.00
N TYR A 126 26.63 -16.94 15.16
CA TYR A 126 26.26 -15.82 14.31
C TYR A 126 25.15 -16.19 13.30
N ALA A 127 25.27 -17.35 12.64
CA ALA A 127 24.22 -17.86 11.76
C ALA A 127 22.89 -18.07 12.50
N SER A 128 22.95 -18.55 13.74
CA SER A 128 21.75 -18.73 14.59
C SER A 128 21.10 -17.39 14.96
N LYS A 129 21.89 -16.36 15.27
CA LYS A 129 21.39 -14.99 15.52
C LYS A 129 20.69 -14.44 14.27
N LEU A 130 21.31 -14.58 13.10
CA LEU A 130 20.72 -14.15 11.83
C LEU A 130 19.42 -14.88 11.52
N SER A 131 19.39 -16.21 11.68
CA SER A 131 18.17 -17.01 11.47
C SER A 131 17.02 -16.55 12.36
N ARG A 132 17.28 -16.23 13.64
CA ARG A 132 16.27 -15.71 14.57
C ARG A 132 15.64 -14.39 14.10
N ILE A 133 16.42 -13.53 13.43
CA ILE A 133 15.96 -12.23 12.91
C ILE A 133 15.22 -12.40 11.58
N ILE A 134 15.65 -13.35 10.74
CA ILE A 134 15.11 -13.59 9.40
C ILE A 134 13.81 -14.41 9.43
N GLU A 135 13.62 -15.31 10.39
CA GLU A 135 12.44 -16.19 10.43
C GLU A 135 11.11 -15.42 10.49
N PRO A 136 10.96 -14.38 11.35
CA PRO A 136 9.75 -13.55 11.35
C PRO A 136 9.53 -12.77 10.04
N PHE A 137 10.60 -12.42 9.32
CA PHE A 137 10.49 -11.82 7.97
C PHE A 137 9.97 -12.83 6.96
N ARG A 138 10.48 -14.06 7.01
CA ARG A 138 10.09 -15.15 6.12
C ARG A 138 8.63 -15.50 6.31
N GLU A 139 8.17 -15.64 7.55
CA GLU A 139 6.76 -15.89 7.87
C GLU A 139 5.85 -14.78 7.35
N ALA A 140 6.20 -13.50 7.58
CA ALA A 140 5.43 -12.37 7.06
C ALA A 140 5.37 -12.35 5.52
N ALA A 141 6.48 -12.70 4.85
CA ALA A 141 6.54 -12.81 3.39
C ALA A 141 5.73 -13.99 2.85
N ILE A 142 5.75 -15.14 3.53
CA ILE A 142 4.94 -16.33 3.17
C ILE A 142 3.45 -16.03 3.35
N GLN A 143 3.05 -15.36 4.44
CA GLN A 143 1.67 -14.93 4.66
C GLN A 143 1.21 -14.00 3.53
N LEU A 144 1.98 -12.95 3.19
CA LEU A 144 1.68 -12.08 2.05
C LEU A 144 1.51 -12.84 0.73
N ARG A 145 2.35 -13.86 0.49
CA ARG A 145 2.31 -14.68 -0.73
C ARG A 145 1.14 -15.67 -0.76
N ALA A 146 0.76 -16.22 0.40
CA ALA A 146 -0.42 -17.07 0.55
C ALA A 146 -1.70 -16.27 0.27
N TRP A 147 -1.78 -15.04 0.76
CA TRP A 147 -2.90 -14.13 0.47
C TRP A 147 -3.00 -13.81 -1.03
N THR A 148 -1.89 -13.59 -1.74
CA THR A 148 -1.93 -13.36 -3.20
C THR A 148 -2.36 -14.58 -4.02
N ASN A 149 -2.20 -15.80 -3.50
CA ASN A 149 -2.60 -17.02 -4.20
C ASN A 149 -4.07 -17.39 -3.98
N VAL A 150 -4.67 -16.96 -2.86
CA VAL A 150 -6.09 -17.21 -2.54
C VAL A 150 -7.05 -16.35 -3.38
N PHE A 151 -6.58 -15.23 -3.94
CA PHE A 151 -7.38 -14.33 -4.79
C PHE A 151 -7.09 -14.46 -6.30
N ASN A 152 -6.37 -15.51 -6.72
CA ASN A 152 -6.06 -15.79 -8.13
C ASN A 152 -6.77 -17.06 -8.67
N TYR A 153 -7.89 -17.46 -8.06
CA TYR A 153 -8.83 -18.46 -8.60
C TYR A 153 -10.24 -17.89 -8.64
#